data_AF-A0A920TTT4-F1
#
_entry.id   AF-A0A920TTT4-F1
#
_cell.length_a   1.000
_cell.length_b   1.000
_cell.length_c   1.000
_cell.angle_alpha   90.00
_cell.angle_beta   90.00
_cell.angle_gamma   90.00
#
_symmetry.space_group_name_H-M   'P 1'
#
loop_
_entity.id
_entity.type
_entity.pdbx_description
1 polymer ?
#
loop_
_entity_poly.entity_id
_entity_poly.type
_entity_poly.pdbx_seq_one_letter_code
_entity_poly.pdbx_strand_id
1 'polypeptide(L)'
;MNEREKPPPVYTDSGIEVDPVYTTARVEDSPLPGTFPFTRGIHPDMYRERLWTMRQYAGFGTPQETNKRFQYLLDQGQTGLSIAFDLPTQMGHDSDANIAAGEVGRVGVAIDSIEDMKTLFEGIPLGEVSTSMTINSTAAILLALYVAVADEQGVERDLLGGTLQNDILKEYIARGTYIYPVEESLRLTTDIISFCREELPNWNPISISGYHIREAGATAPQELAFTLANGLEYIARAVEAGLDINAFAPRLSFFFAAHKTFSRR
;
A
#
# COMPACT_ATOMS: atom_id res chain seq x y z
N MET A 1 -40.13 32.61 -29.74
CA MET A 1 -38.83 31.93 -29.71
C MET A 1 -38.68 31.42 -28.28
N ASN A 2 -38.95 30.12 -28.05
CA ASN A 2 -38.98 29.58 -26.69
C ASN A 2 -37.58 29.68 -26.09
N GLU A 3 -37.46 30.42 -24.99
CA GLU A 3 -36.31 30.33 -24.09
C GLU A 3 -36.23 28.87 -23.63
N ARG A 4 -35.25 28.12 -24.12
CA ARG A 4 -34.95 26.80 -23.58
C ARG A 4 -34.38 27.02 -22.19
N GLU A 5 -35.04 26.50 -21.17
CA GLU A 5 -34.49 26.45 -19.81
C GLU A 5 -33.08 25.86 -19.84
N LYS A 6 -32.14 26.54 -19.18
CA LYS A 6 -30.78 26.03 -19.02
C LYS A 6 -30.87 24.73 -18.21
N PRO A 7 -30.28 23.62 -18.69
CA PRO A 7 -30.30 22.37 -17.93
C PRO A 7 -29.68 22.59 -16.55
N PRO A 8 -30.13 21.85 -15.51
CA PRO A 8 -29.57 21.98 -14.18
C PRO A 8 -28.07 21.65 -14.18
N PRO A 9 -27.27 22.30 -13.31
CA PRO A 9 -25.86 22.00 -13.18
C PRO A 9 -25.65 20.53 -12.76
N VAL A 10 -24.62 19.90 -13.31
CA VAL A 10 -24.23 18.52 -13.01
C VAL A 10 -23.01 18.57 -12.10
N TYR A 11 -23.02 17.78 -11.04
CA TYR A 11 -21.92 17.70 -10.09
C TYR A 11 -21.35 16.28 -10.04
N THR A 12 -20.05 16.18 -9.84
CA THR A 12 -19.41 14.92 -9.44
C THR A 12 -19.84 14.52 -8.02
N ASP A 13 -19.51 13.29 -7.63
CA ASP A 13 -19.65 12.80 -6.24
C ASP A 13 -18.87 13.62 -5.20
N SER A 14 -17.97 14.51 -5.65
CA SER A 14 -17.15 15.39 -4.82
C SER A 14 -17.65 16.84 -4.81
N GLY A 15 -18.84 17.10 -5.40
CA GLY A 15 -19.42 18.44 -5.46
C GLY A 15 -18.76 19.39 -6.47
N ILE A 16 -17.91 18.86 -7.36
CA ILE A 16 -17.29 19.63 -8.45
C ILE A 16 -18.31 19.76 -9.59
N GLU A 17 -18.65 20.99 -9.97
CA GLU A 17 -19.52 21.26 -11.13
C GLU A 17 -18.80 20.86 -12.42
N VAL A 18 -19.52 20.16 -13.30
CA VAL A 18 -19.01 19.68 -14.58
C VAL A 18 -19.69 20.46 -15.70
N ASP A 19 -18.88 21.16 -16.51
CA ASP A 19 -19.38 21.85 -17.69
C ASP A 19 -19.87 20.82 -18.72
N PRO A 20 -20.99 21.07 -19.44
CA PRO A 20 -21.49 20.12 -20.44
C PRO A 20 -20.53 19.92 -21.62
N VAL A 21 -19.66 20.91 -21.88
CA VAL A 21 -18.65 20.87 -22.95
C VAL A 21 -17.38 21.60 -22.49
N TYR A 22 -16.23 20.94 -22.61
CA TYR A 22 -14.91 21.54 -22.41
C TYR A 22 -14.27 21.85 -23.77
N THR A 23 -13.74 23.07 -23.91
CA THR A 23 -13.03 23.50 -25.13
C THR A 23 -11.53 23.66 -24.85
N THR A 24 -10.74 23.82 -25.90
CA THR A 24 -9.27 23.97 -25.80
C THR A 24 -8.83 25.24 -25.07
N ALA A 25 -9.74 26.17 -24.76
CA ALA A 25 -9.45 27.39 -24.01
C ALA A 25 -8.92 27.13 -22.59
N ARG A 26 -9.01 25.89 -22.06
CA ARG A 26 -8.57 25.51 -20.71
C ARG A 26 -7.46 24.43 -20.69
N VAL A 27 -6.71 24.22 -21.77
CA VAL A 27 -5.62 23.24 -21.78
C VAL A 27 -4.32 23.92 -21.38
N GLU A 28 -3.85 23.68 -20.16
CA GLU A 28 -2.47 24.02 -19.77
C GLU A 28 -1.48 23.03 -20.40
N ASP A 29 -0.31 23.55 -20.81
CA ASP A 29 0.79 22.70 -21.27
C ASP A 29 1.31 21.85 -20.11
N SER A 30 1.24 20.52 -20.27
CA SER A 30 1.73 19.55 -19.29
C SER A 30 3.05 18.93 -19.78
N PRO A 31 4.10 18.86 -18.93
CA PRO A 31 5.38 18.26 -19.30
C PRO A 31 5.27 16.80 -19.76
N LEU A 32 6.32 16.32 -20.44
CA LEU A 32 6.42 14.93 -20.89
C LEU A 32 6.42 13.95 -19.69
N PRO A 33 5.94 12.70 -19.86
CA PRO A 33 6.06 11.68 -18.82
C PRO A 33 7.52 11.46 -18.41
N GLY A 34 7.76 11.13 -17.14
CA GLY A 34 9.11 11.03 -16.56
C GLY A 34 9.77 12.39 -16.27
N THR A 35 9.07 13.51 -16.46
CA THR A 35 9.56 14.86 -16.15
C THR A 35 8.70 15.49 -15.07
N PHE A 36 9.32 16.14 -14.08
CA PHE A 36 8.60 16.91 -13.05
C PHE A 36 7.63 17.93 -13.70
N PRO A 37 6.37 18.06 -13.22
CA PRO A 37 5.81 17.50 -11.98
C PRO A 37 5.12 16.13 -12.16
N PHE A 38 5.52 15.35 -13.16
CA PHE A 38 5.10 13.96 -13.41
C PHE A 38 3.60 13.77 -13.66
N THR A 39 2.87 14.83 -14.02
CA THR A 39 1.42 14.80 -14.29
C THR A 39 1.01 13.72 -15.29
N ARG A 40 1.89 13.39 -16.25
CA ARG A 40 1.65 12.39 -17.31
C ARG A 40 2.21 10.99 -17.00
N GLY A 41 2.82 10.80 -15.83
CA GLY A 41 3.45 9.54 -15.42
C GLY A 41 4.88 9.73 -14.91
N ILE A 42 5.32 8.84 -14.03
CA ILE A 42 6.64 8.88 -13.37
C ILE A 42 7.77 8.29 -14.23
N HIS A 43 7.45 7.53 -15.28
CA HIS A 43 8.43 6.95 -16.21
C HIS A 43 8.20 7.49 -17.63
N PRO A 44 9.24 7.71 -18.45
CA PRO A 44 9.09 8.22 -19.82
C PRO A 44 8.23 7.32 -20.73
N ASP A 45 8.46 6.01 -20.69
CA ASP A 45 7.82 5.05 -21.59
C ASP A 45 6.60 4.34 -20.99
N MET A 46 6.41 4.45 -19.68
CA MET A 46 5.29 3.88 -18.92
C MET A 46 4.99 2.42 -19.37
N TYR A 47 3.74 2.13 -19.71
CA TYR A 47 3.26 0.80 -20.06
C TYR A 47 3.67 0.32 -21.46
N ARG A 48 4.42 1.12 -22.23
CA ARG A 48 5.04 0.68 -23.48
C ARG A 48 6.32 -0.11 -23.23
N GLU A 49 7.03 0.21 -22.15
CA GLU A 49 8.20 -0.53 -21.69
C GLU A 49 7.79 -1.67 -20.76
N ARG A 50 7.01 -1.38 -19.71
CA ARG A 50 6.61 -2.36 -18.70
C ARG A 50 5.19 -2.12 -18.21
N LEU A 51 4.34 -3.14 -18.30
CA LEU A 51 2.99 -3.11 -17.72
C LEU A 51 3.05 -2.93 -16.19
N TRP A 52 1.97 -2.43 -15.59
CA TRP A 52 1.84 -2.41 -14.14
C TRP A 52 1.91 -3.84 -13.58
N THR A 53 2.42 -3.98 -12.36
CA THR A 53 2.42 -5.27 -11.67
C THR A 53 0.97 -5.69 -11.39
N MET A 54 0.55 -6.82 -11.97
CA MET A 54 -0.72 -7.44 -11.60
C MET A 54 -0.52 -8.13 -10.26
N ARG A 55 -1.10 -7.57 -9.19
CA ARG A 55 -0.90 -8.04 -7.83
C ARG A 55 -2.25 -8.25 -7.16
N GLN A 56 -2.69 -9.50 -7.10
CA GLN A 56 -3.93 -9.87 -6.42
C GLN A 56 -3.69 -9.99 -4.93
N TYR A 57 -4.57 -9.34 -4.16
CA TYR A 57 -4.65 -9.46 -2.71
C TYR A 57 -5.22 -10.83 -2.33
N ALA A 58 -4.46 -11.63 -1.59
CA ALA A 58 -4.84 -12.98 -1.21
C ALA A 58 -4.30 -13.35 0.18
N GLY A 59 -5.11 -14.12 0.90
CA GLY A 59 -4.81 -14.65 2.22
C GLY A 59 -6.11 -15.07 2.89
N PHE A 60 -6.15 -16.30 3.39
CA PHE A 60 -7.26 -16.83 4.17
C PHE A 60 -6.82 -18.10 4.89
N GLY A 61 -7.44 -18.37 6.03
CA GLY A 61 -7.23 -19.60 6.79
C GLY A 61 -5.78 -19.74 7.24
N THR A 62 -5.25 -20.94 7.04
CA THR A 62 -3.90 -21.33 7.50
C THR A 62 -2.80 -20.89 6.52
N PRO A 63 -1.54 -20.80 6.98
CA PRO A 63 -0.39 -20.57 6.11
C PRO A 63 -0.30 -21.55 4.94
N GLN A 64 -0.61 -22.84 5.15
CA GLN A 64 -0.58 -23.88 4.12
C GLN A 64 -1.63 -23.64 3.02
N GLU A 65 -2.83 -23.19 3.39
CA GLU A 65 -3.91 -22.89 2.42
C GLU A 65 -3.57 -21.64 1.60
N THR A 66 -3.04 -20.61 2.26
CA THR A 66 -2.61 -19.38 1.58
C THR A 66 -1.40 -19.63 0.67
N ASN A 67 -0.42 -20.45 1.09
CA ASN A 67 0.71 -20.84 0.24
C ASN A 67 0.24 -21.53 -1.05
N LYS A 68 -0.67 -22.52 -0.95
CA LYS A 68 -1.27 -23.17 -2.13
C LYS A 68 -1.93 -22.17 -3.07
N ARG A 69 -2.59 -21.15 -2.51
CA ARG A 69 -3.18 -20.06 -3.29
C ARG A 69 -2.11 -19.20 -3.97
N PHE A 70 -1.01 -18.88 -3.29
CA PHE A 70 0.10 -18.15 -3.89
C PHE A 70 0.75 -18.91 -5.05
N GLN A 71 1.07 -20.20 -4.86
CA GLN A 71 1.59 -21.06 -5.93
C GLN A 71 0.66 -21.07 -7.14
N TYR A 72 -0.65 -21.27 -6.93
CA TYR A 72 -1.65 -21.19 -8.00
C TYR A 72 -1.63 -19.83 -8.73
N LEU A 73 -1.53 -18.72 -8.01
CA LEU A 73 -1.53 -17.38 -8.61
C LEU A 73 -0.26 -17.14 -9.45
N LEU A 74 0.90 -17.58 -8.96
CA LEU A 74 2.17 -17.52 -9.70
C LEU A 74 2.09 -18.36 -10.98
N ASP A 75 1.53 -19.57 -10.91
CA ASP A 75 1.30 -20.45 -12.07
C ASP A 75 0.36 -19.83 -13.12
N GLN A 76 -0.57 -18.97 -12.70
CA GLN A 76 -1.46 -18.21 -13.59
C GLN A 76 -0.82 -16.92 -14.14
N GLY A 77 0.48 -16.71 -13.91
CA GLY A 77 1.23 -15.57 -14.46
C GLY A 77 1.20 -14.31 -13.58
N GLN A 78 0.78 -14.42 -12.32
CA GLN A 78 0.92 -13.31 -11.38
C GLN A 78 2.40 -13.03 -11.11
N THR A 79 2.81 -11.76 -11.21
CA THR A 79 4.23 -11.35 -11.13
C THR A 79 4.65 -10.78 -9.77
N GLY A 80 3.76 -10.85 -8.78
CA GLY A 80 4.05 -10.50 -7.39
C GLY A 80 2.89 -10.83 -6.46
N LEU A 81 3.18 -11.17 -5.21
CA LEU A 81 2.19 -11.61 -4.22
C LEU A 81 1.72 -10.45 -3.35
N SER A 82 0.44 -10.41 -2.95
CA SER A 82 0.00 -9.49 -1.89
C SER A 82 -0.72 -10.25 -0.80
N ILE A 83 -0.20 -10.15 0.42
CA ILE A 83 -0.63 -10.93 1.57
C ILE A 83 -1.70 -10.18 2.35
N ALA A 84 -2.83 -10.85 2.55
CA ALA A 84 -3.84 -10.45 3.53
C ALA A 84 -3.62 -11.20 4.84
N PHE A 85 -3.40 -10.49 5.93
CA PHE A 85 -3.30 -11.07 7.28
C PHE A 85 -4.65 -11.03 7.97
N ASP A 86 -4.91 -11.96 8.89
CA ASP A 86 -6.14 -11.95 9.67
C ASP A 86 -6.16 -10.78 10.68
N LEU A 87 -7.29 -10.61 11.38
CA LEU A 87 -7.43 -9.51 12.33
C LEU A 87 -6.51 -9.68 13.57
N PRO A 88 -6.41 -10.87 14.20
CA PRO A 88 -5.45 -11.11 15.30
C PRO A 88 -4.01 -10.72 14.98
N THR A 89 -3.44 -11.20 13.86
CA THR A 89 -2.08 -10.85 13.43
C THR A 89 -1.91 -9.34 13.19
N GLN A 90 -2.94 -8.68 12.62
CA GLN A 90 -2.92 -7.21 12.44
C GLN A 90 -2.94 -6.45 13.77
N MET A 91 -3.63 -6.99 14.77
CA MET A 91 -3.80 -6.40 16.10
C MET A 91 -2.75 -6.86 17.12
N GLY A 92 -1.78 -7.68 16.72
CA GLY A 92 -0.69 -8.14 17.59
C GLY A 92 -1.14 -9.14 18.64
N HIS A 93 -2.09 -10.00 18.29
CA HIS A 93 -2.55 -11.11 19.12
C HIS A 93 -2.23 -12.44 18.46
N ASP A 94 -1.71 -13.37 19.26
CA ASP A 94 -1.55 -14.76 18.86
C ASP A 94 -2.93 -15.42 18.71
N SER A 95 -3.02 -16.46 17.88
CA SER A 95 -4.27 -17.17 17.58
C SER A 95 -4.96 -17.80 18.79
N ASP A 96 -4.24 -18.07 19.88
CA ASP A 96 -4.80 -18.63 21.12
C ASP A 96 -5.28 -17.56 22.13
N ALA A 97 -5.09 -16.27 21.82
CA ALA A 97 -5.59 -15.20 22.65
C ALA A 97 -7.12 -15.20 22.71
N ASN A 98 -7.71 -15.01 23.90
CA ASN A 98 -9.17 -15.00 24.07
C ASN A 98 -9.88 -14.01 23.14
N ILE A 99 -9.26 -12.87 22.81
CA ILE A 99 -9.81 -11.84 21.93
C ILE A 99 -9.78 -12.23 20.45
N ALA A 100 -8.93 -13.18 20.07
CA ALA A 100 -8.79 -13.68 18.70
C ALA A 100 -9.86 -14.71 18.31
N ALA A 101 -10.58 -15.25 19.30
CA ALA A 101 -11.59 -16.28 19.10
C ALA A 101 -12.65 -15.87 18.06
N GLY A 102 -12.74 -16.64 16.97
CA GLY A 102 -13.68 -16.40 15.87
C GLY A 102 -13.15 -15.52 14.74
N GLU A 103 -11.96 -14.93 14.89
CA GLU A 103 -11.33 -14.07 13.88
C GLU A 103 -10.06 -14.67 13.25
N VAL A 104 -9.48 -15.70 13.89
CA VAL A 104 -8.31 -16.45 13.39
C VAL A 104 -8.55 -16.97 11.98
N GLY A 105 -7.71 -16.58 11.03
CA GLY A 105 -7.77 -17.01 9.63
C GLY A 105 -8.99 -16.54 8.84
N ARG A 106 -9.86 -15.69 9.42
CA ARG A 106 -11.18 -15.37 8.84
C ARG A 106 -11.10 -14.40 7.66
N VAL A 107 -10.28 -13.36 7.79
CA VAL A 107 -10.15 -12.26 6.81
C VAL A 107 -8.77 -12.18 6.17
N GLY A 108 -7.93 -13.17 6.45
CA GLY A 108 -6.54 -13.25 6.00
C GLY A 108 -5.88 -14.50 6.56
N VAL A 109 -4.59 -14.66 6.29
CA VAL A 109 -3.78 -15.73 6.86
C VAL A 109 -3.42 -15.41 8.32
N ALA A 110 -3.50 -16.40 9.20
CA ALA A 110 -3.01 -16.32 10.57
C ALA A 110 -1.49 -16.54 10.62
N ILE A 111 -0.76 -15.63 11.26
CA ILE A 111 0.69 -15.72 11.50
C ILE A 111 0.96 -15.37 12.96
N ASP A 112 1.43 -16.36 13.72
CA ASP A 112 1.82 -16.20 15.12
C ASP A 112 3.35 -16.25 15.29
N SER A 113 4.03 -16.98 14.40
CA SER A 113 5.44 -17.32 14.54
C SER A 113 6.21 -17.34 13.22
N ILE A 114 7.52 -17.54 13.32
CA ILE A 114 8.37 -17.77 12.14
C ILE A 114 7.99 -19.06 11.40
N GLU A 115 7.51 -20.10 12.09
CA GLU A 115 7.14 -21.38 11.46
C GLU A 115 5.92 -21.22 10.54
N ASP A 116 5.00 -20.33 10.89
CA ASP A 116 3.86 -19.96 10.04
C ASP A 116 4.35 -19.21 8.80
N MET A 117 5.30 -18.27 8.96
CA MET A 117 5.89 -17.53 7.86
C MET A 117 6.68 -18.44 6.90
N LYS A 118 7.44 -19.41 7.45
CA LYS A 118 8.13 -20.43 6.65
C LYS A 118 7.16 -21.24 5.82
N THR A 119 6.08 -21.69 6.44
CA THR A 119 5.04 -22.44 5.74
C THR A 119 4.36 -21.59 4.66
N LEU A 120 4.07 -20.32 4.95
CA LEU A 120 3.46 -19.39 4.00
C LEU A 120 4.30 -19.26 2.71
N PHE A 121 5.62 -19.31 2.82
CA PHE A 121 6.56 -19.16 1.70
C PHE A 121 7.29 -20.43 1.28
N GLU A 122 6.83 -21.60 1.74
CA GLU A 122 7.41 -22.87 1.35
C GLU A 122 7.37 -23.04 -0.18
N GLY A 123 8.54 -23.29 -0.78
CA GLY A 123 8.69 -23.45 -2.22
C GLY A 123 8.49 -22.17 -3.05
N ILE A 124 8.45 -20.98 -2.43
CA ILE A 124 8.38 -19.69 -3.14
C ILE A 124 9.75 -19.00 -3.06
N PRO A 125 10.41 -18.72 -4.20
CA PRO A 125 11.74 -18.08 -4.20
C PRO A 125 11.63 -16.57 -3.92
N LEU A 126 11.88 -16.16 -2.67
CA LEU A 126 11.68 -14.77 -2.21
C LEU A 126 12.59 -13.74 -2.91
N GLY A 127 13.73 -14.16 -3.46
CA GLY A 127 14.62 -13.29 -4.24
C GLY A 127 14.14 -13.00 -5.67
N GLU A 128 13.14 -13.73 -6.15
CA GLU A 128 12.61 -13.59 -7.52
C GLU A 128 11.18 -13.06 -7.55
N VAL A 129 10.43 -13.23 -6.46
CA VAL A 129 9.02 -12.83 -6.36
C VAL A 129 8.89 -11.58 -5.51
N SER A 130 8.34 -10.52 -6.09
CA SER A 130 8.05 -9.32 -5.31
C SER A 130 6.84 -9.54 -4.39
N THR A 131 6.97 -9.19 -3.11
CA THR A 131 5.92 -9.41 -2.10
C THR A 131 5.41 -8.12 -1.47
N SER A 132 4.09 -7.94 -1.40
CA SER A 132 3.44 -6.84 -0.68
C SER A 132 2.75 -7.37 0.56
N MET A 133 2.96 -6.73 1.70
CA MET A 133 2.35 -7.10 2.96
C MET A 133 1.43 -5.98 3.44
N THR A 134 0.12 -6.24 3.46
CA THR A 134 -0.90 -5.29 3.95
C THR A 134 -0.98 -5.35 5.47
N ILE A 135 0.06 -4.81 6.11
CA ILE A 135 0.25 -4.85 7.56
C ILE A 135 0.75 -3.50 8.06
N ASN A 136 0.31 -3.09 9.26
CA ASN A 136 0.54 -1.74 9.79
C ASN A 136 1.12 -1.78 11.21
N SER A 137 0.31 -1.89 12.26
CA SER A 137 0.84 -1.83 13.63
C SER A 137 1.87 -2.90 13.98
N THR A 138 1.75 -4.09 13.37
CA THR A 138 2.71 -5.19 13.53
C THR A 138 3.73 -5.25 12.39
N ALA A 139 3.81 -4.23 11.51
CA ALA A 139 4.64 -4.26 10.30
C ALA A 139 6.11 -4.58 10.56
N ALA A 140 6.71 -4.04 11.63
CA ALA A 140 8.08 -4.33 12.01
C ALA A 140 8.30 -5.82 12.30
N ILE A 141 7.35 -6.45 13.00
CA ILE A 141 7.41 -7.86 13.38
C ILE A 141 7.29 -8.74 12.13
N LEU A 142 6.28 -8.50 11.29
CA LEU A 142 6.06 -9.30 10.09
C LEU A 142 7.18 -9.12 9.06
N LEU A 143 7.78 -7.93 8.97
CA LEU A 143 8.98 -7.72 8.16
C LEU A 143 10.18 -8.49 8.70
N ALA A 144 10.40 -8.49 10.02
CA ALA A 144 11.47 -9.26 10.62
C ALA A 144 11.32 -10.77 10.35
N LEU A 145 10.10 -11.30 10.48
CA LEU A 145 9.81 -12.70 10.12
C LEU A 145 10.05 -12.98 8.63
N TYR A 146 9.61 -12.08 7.74
CA TYR A 146 9.83 -12.21 6.30
C TYR A 146 11.32 -12.24 5.96
N VAL A 147 12.11 -11.32 6.52
CA VAL A 147 13.57 -11.27 6.31
C VAL A 147 14.24 -12.52 6.88
N ALA A 148 13.84 -12.99 8.05
CA ALA A 148 14.40 -14.22 8.63
C ALA A 148 14.13 -15.45 7.74
N VAL A 149 12.94 -15.56 7.14
CA VAL A 149 12.65 -16.64 6.18
C VAL A 149 13.49 -16.50 4.91
N ALA A 150 13.70 -15.28 4.40
CA ALA A 150 14.58 -15.04 3.27
C ALA A 150 16.05 -15.40 3.57
N ASP A 151 16.54 -15.03 4.75
CA ASP A 151 17.88 -15.37 5.22
C ASP A 151 18.03 -16.91 5.33
N GLU A 152 17.02 -17.64 5.83
CA GLU A 152 17.01 -19.11 5.86
C GLU A 152 16.97 -19.75 4.46
N GLN A 153 16.34 -19.10 3.48
CA GLN A 153 16.40 -19.51 2.08
C GLN A 153 17.74 -19.19 1.40
N GLY A 154 18.64 -18.47 2.07
CA GLY A 154 19.92 -18.01 1.51
C GLY A 154 19.77 -16.90 0.46
N VAL A 155 18.70 -16.11 0.56
CA VAL A 155 18.45 -14.97 -0.34
C VAL A 155 19.20 -13.75 0.19
N GLU A 156 20.07 -13.17 -0.64
CA GLU A 156 20.70 -11.88 -0.33
C GLU A 156 19.64 -10.79 -0.16
N ARG A 157 19.77 -9.99 0.91
CA ARG A 157 18.75 -9.01 1.30
C ARG A 157 18.50 -7.92 0.26
N ASP A 158 19.50 -7.60 -0.56
CA ASP A 158 19.36 -6.64 -1.67
C ASP A 158 18.50 -7.19 -2.82
N LEU A 159 18.30 -8.50 -2.93
CA LEU A 159 17.39 -9.10 -3.92
C LEU A 159 15.92 -9.04 -3.47
N LEU A 160 15.65 -8.76 -2.19
CA LEU A 160 14.29 -8.70 -1.67
C LEU A 160 13.54 -7.47 -2.20
N GLY A 161 12.62 -7.73 -3.13
CA GLY A 161 11.70 -6.72 -3.66
C GLY A 161 10.35 -6.82 -2.97
N GLY A 162 9.84 -5.72 -2.42
CA GLY A 162 8.54 -5.77 -1.78
C GLY A 162 8.00 -4.45 -1.29
N THR A 163 6.89 -4.50 -0.57
CA THR A 163 6.22 -3.31 -0.02
C THR A 163 5.54 -3.66 1.29
N LEU A 164 5.77 -2.86 2.33
CA LEU A 164 4.91 -2.83 3.50
C LEU A 164 3.84 -1.76 3.32
N GLN A 165 2.64 -1.99 3.86
CA GLN A 165 1.68 -0.90 3.97
C GLN A 165 2.17 0.16 4.96
N ASN A 166 2.44 -0.22 6.22
CA ASN A 166 3.13 0.58 7.23
C ASN A 166 2.64 2.04 7.36
N ASP A 167 1.37 2.29 7.05
CA ASP A 167 0.75 3.61 7.14
C ASP A 167 -0.14 3.61 8.39
N ILE A 168 0.40 4.05 9.53
CA ILE A 168 -0.35 4.06 10.78
C ILE A 168 -1.36 5.21 10.85
N LEU A 169 -1.07 6.38 10.27
CA LEU A 169 -1.98 7.53 10.35
C LEU A 169 -3.37 7.21 9.78
N LYS A 170 -3.43 6.50 8.65
CA LYS A 170 -4.72 6.06 8.09
C LYS A 170 -5.44 5.00 8.96
N GLU A 171 -4.74 4.29 9.85
CA GLU A 171 -5.39 3.41 10.83
C GLU A 171 -6.24 4.21 11.81
N TYR A 172 -5.72 5.32 12.34
CA TYR A 172 -6.49 6.19 13.24
C TYR A 172 -7.61 6.94 12.51
N ILE A 173 -7.43 7.27 11.23
CA ILE A 173 -8.41 8.04 10.45
C ILE A 173 -9.59 7.18 9.98
N ALA A 174 -9.32 5.95 9.49
CA ALA A 174 -10.30 5.22 8.70
C ALA A 174 -10.39 3.71 8.95
N ARG A 175 -9.28 3.02 9.28
CA ARG A 175 -9.22 1.54 9.22
C ARG A 175 -9.29 0.84 10.58
N GLY A 176 -8.77 1.46 11.63
CA GLY A 176 -8.96 1.03 13.02
C GLY A 176 -8.08 -0.10 13.53
N THR A 177 -7.08 -0.58 12.78
CA THR A 177 -6.17 -1.64 13.26
C THR A 177 -4.88 -1.05 13.83
N TYR A 178 -5.00 -0.19 14.85
CA TYR A 178 -3.87 0.40 15.58
C TYR A 178 -3.66 -0.27 16.96
N ILE A 179 -2.41 -0.35 17.42
CA ILE A 179 -2.06 -0.93 18.74
C ILE A 179 -1.55 0.14 19.71
N TYR A 180 -0.57 0.93 19.29
CA TYR A 180 0.12 1.90 20.14
C TYR A 180 -0.51 3.31 20.00
N PRO A 181 -0.13 4.28 20.84
CA PRO A 181 -0.46 5.67 20.57
C PRO A 181 0.28 6.20 19.32
N VAL A 182 -0.14 7.38 18.85
CA VAL A 182 0.28 7.92 17.55
C VAL A 182 1.79 8.15 17.48
N GLU A 183 2.39 8.73 18.53
CA GLU A 183 3.81 9.10 18.53
C GLU A 183 4.74 7.89 18.47
N GLU A 184 4.45 6.85 19.27
CA GLU A 184 5.23 5.61 19.28
C GLU A 184 5.08 4.86 17.95
N SER A 185 3.90 4.91 17.34
CA SER A 185 3.67 4.27 16.04
C SER A 185 4.37 5.00 14.89
N LEU A 186 4.40 6.33 14.92
CA LEU A 186 5.16 7.13 13.95
C LEU A 186 6.66 6.87 14.10
N ARG A 187 7.16 6.74 15.33
CA ARG A 187 8.54 6.32 15.60
C ARG A 187 8.86 4.97 14.96
N LEU A 188 8.00 3.95 15.16
CA LEU A 188 8.18 2.63 14.55
C LEU A 188 8.15 2.68 13.01
N THR A 189 7.28 3.51 12.44
CA THR A 189 7.21 3.72 10.99
C THR A 189 8.55 4.27 10.47
N THR A 190 9.12 5.26 11.15
CA THR A 190 10.43 5.84 10.84
C THR A 190 11.57 4.83 10.98
N ASP A 191 11.56 4.01 12.04
CA ASP A 191 12.55 2.93 12.23
C ASP A 191 12.55 1.95 11.04
N ILE A 192 11.36 1.56 10.56
CA ILE A 192 11.23 0.67 9.39
C ILE A 192 11.79 1.35 8.12
N ILE A 193 11.52 2.64 7.92
CA ILE A 193 12.07 3.40 6.79
C ILE A 193 13.61 3.39 6.85
N SER A 194 14.18 3.62 8.03
CA SER A 194 15.63 3.57 8.25
C SER A 194 16.21 2.19 7.98
N PHE A 195 15.60 1.15 8.55
CA PHE A 195 16.04 -0.24 8.37
C PHE A 195 16.01 -0.65 6.89
N CYS A 196 14.91 -0.36 6.18
CA CYS A 196 14.81 -0.72 4.76
C CYS A 196 15.86 0.04 3.92
N ARG A 197 16.17 1.28 4.27
CA ARG A 197 17.20 2.04 3.56
C ARG A 197 18.59 1.40 3.67
N GLU A 198 18.92 0.87 4.84
CA GLU A 198 20.23 0.29 5.13
C GLU A 198 20.33 -1.16 4.65
N GLU A 199 19.31 -1.97 4.93
CA GLU A 199 19.37 -3.42 4.82
C GLU A 199 18.56 -3.98 3.65
N LEU A 200 17.51 -3.27 3.19
CA LEU A 200 16.58 -3.75 2.16
C LEU A 200 16.42 -2.70 1.04
N PRO A 201 17.48 -2.39 0.29
CA PRO A 201 17.50 -1.25 -0.63
C PRO A 201 16.47 -1.32 -1.76
N ASN A 202 15.90 -2.51 -2.04
CA ASN A 202 14.85 -2.75 -3.04
C ASN A 202 13.43 -2.87 -2.47
N TRP A 203 13.27 -2.64 -1.16
CA TRP A 203 12.00 -2.67 -0.47
C TRP A 203 11.37 -1.28 -0.41
N ASN A 204 10.04 -1.20 -0.60
CA ASN A 204 9.26 0.02 -0.35
C ASN A 204 8.78 -0.02 1.12
N PRO A 205 9.34 0.79 2.03
CA PRO A 205 9.08 0.67 3.47
C PRO A 205 7.66 1.09 3.89
N ILE A 206 6.94 1.80 3.02
CA ILE A 206 5.61 2.30 3.27
C ILE A 206 4.83 2.48 1.97
N SER A 207 3.53 2.25 2.05
CA SER A 207 2.54 2.56 1.03
C SER A 207 1.50 3.50 1.61
N ILE A 208 1.70 4.80 1.41
CA ILE A 208 0.88 5.88 1.96
C ILE A 208 -0.51 5.82 1.28
N SER A 209 -1.54 5.54 2.05
CA SER A 209 -2.78 4.92 1.56
C SER A 209 -4.00 5.83 1.67
N GLY A 210 -4.52 6.27 0.53
CA GLY A 210 -5.83 6.91 0.39
C GLY A 210 -7.00 5.94 0.25
N TYR A 211 -6.74 4.70 -0.20
CA TYR A 211 -7.77 3.69 -0.44
C TYR A 211 -8.76 3.55 0.73
N HIS A 212 -8.27 3.34 1.95
CA HIS A 212 -9.12 3.12 3.12
C HIS A 212 -9.89 4.38 3.53
N ILE A 213 -9.27 5.55 3.37
CA ILE A 213 -9.90 6.85 3.62
C ILE A 213 -11.06 7.05 2.64
N ARG A 214 -10.87 6.66 1.38
CA ARG A 214 -11.90 6.69 0.35
C ARG A 214 -13.03 5.71 0.66
N GLU A 215 -12.73 4.47 1.01
CA GLU A 215 -13.73 3.46 1.38
C GLU A 215 -14.51 3.83 2.66
N ALA A 216 -13.91 4.61 3.56
CA ALA A 216 -14.59 5.18 4.73
C ALA A 216 -15.54 6.35 4.40
N GLY A 217 -15.60 6.78 3.14
CA GLY A 217 -16.56 7.78 2.64
C GLY A 217 -15.96 9.13 2.23
N ALA A 218 -14.62 9.26 2.15
CA ALA A 218 -14.01 10.50 1.69
C ALA A 218 -14.34 10.81 0.21
N THR A 219 -14.45 12.09 -0.13
CA THR A 219 -14.43 12.59 -1.51
C THR A 219 -13.03 12.46 -2.12
N ALA A 220 -12.86 12.53 -3.44
CA ALA A 220 -11.53 12.36 -4.04
C ALA A 220 -10.56 13.49 -3.67
N PRO A 221 -11.00 14.76 -3.57
CA PRO A 221 -10.15 15.81 -3.00
C PRO A 221 -9.71 15.52 -1.56
N GLN A 222 -10.60 14.95 -0.73
CA GLN A 222 -10.25 14.56 0.64
C GLN A 222 -9.27 13.39 0.68
N GLU A 223 -9.48 12.35 -0.13
CA GLU A 223 -8.55 11.23 -0.28
C GLU A 223 -7.15 11.75 -0.63
N LEU A 224 -7.02 12.58 -1.67
CA LEU A 224 -5.75 13.15 -2.08
C LEU A 224 -5.14 14.03 -0.99
N ALA A 225 -5.91 14.96 -0.42
CA ALA A 225 -5.41 15.90 0.59
C ALA A 225 -4.91 15.17 1.85
N PHE A 226 -5.69 14.24 2.39
CA PHE A 226 -5.32 13.52 3.62
C PHE A 226 -4.14 12.57 3.38
N THR A 227 -4.10 11.88 2.23
CA THR A 227 -3.00 10.97 1.90
C THR A 227 -1.69 11.72 1.72
N LEU A 228 -1.71 12.85 1.00
CA LEU A 228 -0.52 13.68 0.82
C LEU A 228 -0.09 14.35 2.13
N ALA A 229 -1.03 14.78 2.99
CA ALA A 229 -0.72 15.29 4.32
C ALA A 229 -0.04 14.23 5.20
N ASN A 230 -0.53 12.99 5.21
CA ASN A 230 0.14 11.88 5.89
C ASN A 230 1.56 11.65 5.33
N GLY A 231 1.71 11.70 4.00
CA GLY A 231 3.03 11.58 3.36
C GLY A 231 4.02 12.67 3.78
N LEU A 232 3.56 13.91 3.89
CA LEU A 232 4.38 15.01 4.40
C LEU A 232 4.81 14.78 5.85
N GLU A 233 3.91 14.28 6.70
CA GLU A 233 4.23 13.93 8.10
C GLU A 233 5.30 12.83 8.16
N TYR A 234 5.15 11.73 7.41
CA TYR A 234 6.17 10.66 7.38
C TYR A 234 7.53 11.16 6.90
N ILE A 235 7.57 12.01 5.87
CA ILE A 235 8.81 12.64 5.40
C ILE A 235 9.41 13.52 6.49
N ALA A 236 8.61 14.36 7.14
CA ALA A 236 9.07 15.24 8.22
C ALA A 236 9.70 14.42 9.37
N ARG A 237 9.03 13.37 9.85
CA ARG A 237 9.56 12.49 10.91
C ARG A 237 10.87 11.81 10.53
N ALA A 238 10.98 11.31 9.30
CA ALA A 238 12.21 10.69 8.82
C ALA A 238 13.36 11.70 8.74
N VAL A 239 13.10 12.92 8.24
CA VAL A 239 14.11 13.99 8.20
C VAL A 239 14.52 14.43 9.60
N GLU A 240 13.57 14.58 10.52
CA GLU A 240 13.84 14.91 11.94
C GLU A 240 14.67 13.83 12.64
N ALA A 241 14.49 12.56 12.28
CA ALA A 241 15.31 11.45 12.74
C ALA A 241 16.69 11.38 12.06
N GLY A 242 17.02 12.32 11.17
CA GLY A 242 18.34 12.46 10.54
C GLY A 242 18.49 11.73 9.21
N LEU A 243 17.42 11.20 8.61
CA LEU A 243 17.48 10.57 7.30
C LEU A 243 17.54 11.61 6.17
N ASP A 244 18.44 11.41 5.21
CA ASP A 244 18.46 12.21 3.98
C ASP A 244 17.23 11.89 3.12
N ILE A 245 16.43 12.91 2.80
CA ILE A 245 15.24 12.78 1.95
C ILE A 245 15.55 12.10 0.62
N ASN A 246 16.72 12.37 0.01
CA ASN A 246 17.09 11.77 -1.28
C ASN A 246 17.40 10.28 -1.15
N ALA A 247 17.76 9.82 0.05
CA ALA A 247 18.08 8.44 0.34
C ALA A 247 16.81 7.57 0.48
N PHE A 248 15.75 8.05 1.13
CA PHE A 248 14.56 7.23 1.39
C PHE A 248 13.34 7.57 0.52
N ALA A 249 13.16 8.83 0.09
CA ALA A 249 11.99 9.25 -0.67
C ALA A 249 11.75 8.43 -1.96
N PRO A 250 12.77 8.01 -2.73
CA PRO A 250 12.58 7.18 -3.93
C PRO A 250 11.90 5.82 -3.68
N ARG A 251 11.84 5.36 -2.42
CA ARG A 251 11.19 4.10 -2.03
C ARG A 251 9.81 4.29 -1.40
N LEU A 252 9.37 5.52 -1.18
CA LEU A 252 8.01 5.77 -0.73
C LEU A 252 7.03 5.44 -1.86
N SER A 253 5.95 4.76 -1.52
CA SER A 253 4.90 4.40 -2.46
C SER A 253 3.54 4.90 -2.00
N PHE A 254 2.55 4.88 -2.89
CA PHE A 254 1.19 5.34 -2.62
C PHE A 254 0.15 4.30 -3.03
N PHE A 255 -0.99 4.30 -2.34
CA PHE A 255 -2.12 3.42 -2.66
C PHE A 255 -3.44 4.19 -2.65
N PHE A 256 -3.99 4.41 -3.85
CA PHE A 256 -5.25 5.13 -4.07
C PHE A 256 -6.35 4.20 -4.56
N ALA A 257 -7.61 4.58 -4.33
CA ALA A 257 -8.77 3.88 -4.86
C ALA A 257 -9.13 4.33 -6.28
N ALA A 258 -9.51 3.38 -7.14
CA ALA A 258 -10.15 3.65 -8.42
C ALA A 258 -11.67 3.47 -8.26
N HIS A 259 -12.43 4.57 -8.29
CA HIS A 259 -13.87 4.56 -8.03
C HIS A 259 -14.71 4.73 -9.32
N LYS A 260 -16.04 4.54 -9.20
CA LYS A 260 -16.98 4.54 -10.34
C LYS A 260 -16.97 5.81 -11.21
N THR A 261 -16.62 6.96 -10.64
CA THR A 261 -16.49 8.23 -11.37
C THR A 261 -15.22 8.19 -12.22
N PHE A 262 -15.36 7.77 -13.48
CA PHE A 262 -14.24 7.52 -14.41
C PHE A 262 -13.47 8.78 -14.82
N SER A 263 -14.16 9.90 -15.04
CA SER A 263 -13.54 11.20 -15.34
C SER A 263 -14.14 12.28 -14.44
N ARG A 264 -13.29 13.18 -13.97
CA ARG A 264 -13.63 14.28 -13.04
C ARG A 264 -13.22 15.64 -13.59
N ARG A 265 -13.05 15.72 -14.92
CA ARG A 265 -12.80 17.00 -15.61
C ARG A 265 -14.04 17.85 -15.58
#